data_AF-A0AAW2TPU9-F1
#
_entry.id   AF-A0AAW2TPU9-F1
#
_cell.length_a   1.000
_cell.length_b   1.000
_cell.length_c   1.000
_cell.angle_alpha   90.00
_cell.angle_beta   90.00
_cell.angle_gamma   90.00
#
_symmetry.space_group_name_H-M   'P 1'
#
loop_
_entity.id
_entity.type
_entity.pdbx_description
1 polymer ?
#
loop_
_entity_poly.entity_id
_entity_poly.type
_entity_poly.pdbx_seq_one_letter_code
_entity_poly.pdbx_strand_id
1 'polypeptide(L)'
;MFAWSPSHFQGIDPEIIVHRLNVDPQVKPIKQKKRTFGVERNKIIEEEVNKLLEAGYVSNTIHELAIKRGDRAQSFGEMAHMHRLYRSEQSLP
;
A
#
# COMPACT_ATOMS: atom_id res chain seq x y z
N MET A 1 -17.03 12.14 -3.95
CA MET A 1 -16.81 13.11 -5.03
C MET A 1 -15.90 14.20 -4.45
N PHE A 2 -14.68 14.37 -4.95
CA PHE A 2 -13.83 15.50 -4.53
C PHE A 2 -14.39 16.78 -5.15
N ALA A 3 -14.32 17.91 -4.44
CA ALA A 3 -14.90 19.18 -4.90
C ALA A 3 -14.06 19.88 -6.01
N TRP A 4 -12.91 19.32 -6.40
CA TRP A 4 -11.91 19.96 -7.26
C TRP A 4 -11.55 18.97 -8.37
N SER A 5 -11.62 19.38 -9.63
CA SER A 5 -11.22 18.55 -10.78
C SER A 5 -9.74 18.74 -11.14
N PRO A 6 -9.11 17.76 -11.80
CA PRO A 6 -7.75 17.87 -12.32
C PRO A 6 -7.44 18.98 -13.33
N SER A 7 -8.44 19.70 -13.80
CA SER A 7 -8.19 20.88 -14.63
C SER A 7 -7.93 22.15 -13.79
N HIS A 8 -8.28 22.17 -12.51
CA HIS A 8 -8.19 23.38 -11.67
C HIS A 8 -6.76 23.79 -11.30
N PHE A 9 -5.78 22.89 -11.42
CA PHE A 9 -4.40 23.15 -11.00
C PHE A 9 -3.45 23.45 -12.17
N GLN A 10 -3.94 23.57 -13.41
CA GLN A 10 -3.10 23.76 -14.62
C GLN A 10 -2.50 25.18 -14.81
N GLY A 11 -2.45 26.01 -13.77
CA GLY A 11 -1.93 27.38 -13.90
C GLY A 11 -1.42 28.02 -12.62
N ILE A 12 -1.22 27.23 -11.55
CA ILE A 12 -0.70 27.75 -10.28
C ILE A 12 0.79 27.47 -10.22
N ASP A 13 1.57 28.50 -9.88
CA ASP A 13 3.02 28.40 -9.73
C ASP A 13 3.40 27.27 -8.75
N PRO A 14 4.22 26.30 -9.16
CA PRO A 14 4.74 25.25 -8.28
C PRO A 14 5.32 25.78 -6.97
N GLU A 15 5.95 26.96 -6.95
CA GLU A 15 6.49 27.54 -5.71
C GLU A 15 5.41 27.89 -4.68
N ILE A 16 4.17 28.13 -5.13
CA ILE A 16 3.03 28.47 -4.27
C ILE A 16 2.32 27.19 -3.77
N ILE A 17 2.26 26.13 -4.60
CA ILE A 17 1.50 24.91 -4.29
C ILE A 17 2.35 23.78 -3.69
N VAL A 18 3.67 23.84 -3.81
CA VAL A 18 4.56 22.81 -3.26
C VAL A 18 4.73 23.03 -1.77
N HIS A 19 4.04 22.19 -0.99
CA HIS A 19 4.27 22.10 0.45
C HIS A 19 5.47 21.19 0.75
N ARG A 20 6.51 21.75 1.37
CA ARG A 20 7.66 20.97 1.86
C ARG A 20 7.36 20.48 3.27
N LEU A 21 7.23 19.16 3.43
CA LEU A 21 7.08 18.56 4.75
C LEU A 21 8.38 18.76 5.56
N ASN A 22 8.26 19.30 6.77
CA ASN A 22 9.38 19.44 7.69
C ASN A 22 9.64 18.12 8.42
N VAL A 23 10.33 17.20 7.75
CA VAL A 23 10.65 15.86 8.26
C VAL A 23 12.13 15.80 8.64
N ASP A 24 12.44 15.23 9.80
CA ASP A 24 13.83 15.01 10.21
C ASP A 24 14.48 13.92 9.33
N PRO A 25 15.53 14.25 8.55
CA PRO A 25 16.20 13.29 7.66
C PRO A 25 16.95 12.18 8.40
N GLN A 26 17.22 12.34 9.70
CA GLN A 26 17.86 11.30 10.52
C GLN A 26 16.87 10.20 10.94
N VAL A 27 15.57 10.46 10.82
CA VAL A 27 14.53 9.47 11.15
C VAL A 27 14.42 8.44 10.04
N LYS A 28 14.48 7.16 10.43
CA LYS A 28 14.35 6.05 9.49
C LYS A 28 12.92 6.01 8.92
N PRO A 29 12.76 5.96 7.58
CA PRO A 29 11.44 5.81 6.97
C PRO A 29 10.80 4.48 7.36
N ILE A 30 9.51 4.51 7.70
CA ILE A 30 8.75 3.34 8.11
C ILE A 30 7.79 2.93 7.00
N LYS A 31 7.93 1.70 6.49
CA LYS A 31 6.97 1.16 5.54
C LYS A 31 5.65 0.82 6.24
N GLN A 32 4.62 1.59 5.94
CA GLN A 32 3.27 1.27 6.37
C GLN A 32 2.75 0.01 5.65
N LYS A 33 2.05 -0.85 6.40
CA LYS A 33 1.39 -2.03 5.82
C LYS A 33 0.27 -1.58 4.89
N LYS A 34 0.28 -2.06 3.64
CA LYS A 34 -0.82 -1.83 2.70
C LYS A 34 -2.13 -2.35 3.30
N ARG A 35 -3.18 -1.53 3.26
CA ARG A 35 -4.54 -1.96 3.62
C ARG A 35 -5.11 -2.82 2.49
N THR A 36 -5.76 -3.92 2.86
CA THR A 36 -6.49 -4.77 1.92
C THR A 36 -7.94 -4.31 1.89
N PHE A 37 -8.48 -4.07 0.69
CA PHE A 37 -9.91 -3.83 0.49
C PHE A 37 -10.55 -5.01 -0.24
N GLY A 38 -11.88 -5.08 -0.22
CA GLY A 38 -12.65 -6.04 -1.02
C GLY A 38 -12.50 -5.78 -2.52
N VAL A 39 -12.77 -6.81 -3.33
CA VAL A 39 -12.54 -6.80 -4.79
C VAL A 39 -13.22 -5.60 -5.47
N GLU A 40 -14.47 -5.32 -5.11
CA GLU A 40 -15.23 -4.20 -5.69
C GLU A 40 -14.59 -2.84 -5.41
N ARG A 41 -14.13 -2.63 -4.17
CA ARG A 41 -13.45 -1.39 -3.80
C ARG A 41 -12.09 -1.27 -4.46
N ASN A 42 -11.37 -2.38 -4.64
CA ASN A 42 -10.07 -2.37 -5.32
C ASN A 42 -10.22 -1.91 -6.77
N LYS A 43 -11.26 -2.33 -7.50
CA LYS A 43 -11.52 -1.88 -8.87
C LYS A 43 -11.72 -0.37 -8.94
N ILE A 44 -12.58 0.17 -8.08
CA ILE A 44 -12.82 1.62 -8.02
C ILE A 44 -11.55 2.39 -7.66
N ILE A 45 -10.77 1.90 -6.70
CA ILE A 45 -9.50 2.51 -6.31
C ILE A 45 -8.52 2.51 -7.50
N GLU A 46 -8.43 1.40 -8.23
CA GLU A 46 -7.55 1.27 -9.39
C GLU A 46 -7.93 2.25 -10.51
N GLU A 47 -9.23 2.35 -10.83
CA GLU A 47 -9.74 3.31 -11.82
C GLU A 47 -9.43 4.76 -11.43
N GLU A 48 -9.66 5.14 -10.16
CA GLU A 48 -9.37 6.50 -9.69
C GLU A 48 -7.87 6.78 -9.66
N VAL A 49 -7.03 5.82 -9.28
CA VAL A 49 -5.57 5.96 -9.32
C VAL A 49 -5.08 6.17 -10.75
N ASN A 50 -5.61 5.43 -11.72
CA ASN A 50 -5.25 5.60 -13.13
C ASN A 50 -5.60 7.00 -13.64
N LYS A 51 -6.79 7.53 -13.30
CA LYS A 51 -7.17 8.92 -13.63
C LYS A 51 -6.19 9.95 -13.05
N LEU A 52 -5.71 9.73 -11.82
CA LEU A 52 -4.74 10.63 -11.17
C LEU A 52 -3.33 10.52 -11.76
N LEU A 53 -2.94 9.33 -12.21
CA LEU A 53 -1.68 9.10 -12.93
C LEU A 53 -1.70 9.80 -14.29
N GLU A 54 -2.78 9.65 -15.05
CA GLU A 54 -2.97 10.32 -16.34
C GLU A 54 -2.97 11.85 -16.21
N ALA A 55 -3.54 12.38 -15.13
CA ALA A 55 -3.52 13.80 -14.81
C ALA A 55 -2.14 14.31 -14.34
N GLY A 56 -1.18 13.43 -14.06
CA GLY A 56 0.17 13.79 -13.59
C GLY A 56 0.25 14.23 -12.12
N TYR A 57 -0.79 14.00 -11.31
CA TYR A 57 -0.77 14.36 -9.89
C TYR A 57 -0.13 13.33 -8.99
N VAL A 58 -0.15 12.09 -9.43
CA VAL A 58 0.53 10.98 -8.76
C VAL A 58 1.60 10.46 -9.71
N SER A 59 2.74 10.06 -9.16
CA SER A 59 3.82 9.44 -9.91
C SER A 59 4.26 8.17 -9.20
N ASN A 60 4.60 7.15 -9.98
CA ASN A 60 5.21 5.93 -9.43
C ASN A 60 6.61 6.27 -8.89
N THR A 61 6.86 5.96 -7.61
CA THR A 61 8.16 6.13 -6.98
C THR A 61 8.63 4.81 -6.40
N ILE A 62 9.91 4.48 -6.59
CA ILE A 62 10.52 3.31 -5.96
C ILE A 62 11.15 3.77 -4.64
N HIS A 63 10.48 3.49 -3.52
CA HIS A 63 11.05 3.75 -2.19
C HIS A 63 12.01 2.62 -1.80
N GLU A 64 13.25 2.65 -2.31
CA GLU A 64 14.28 1.63 -2.03
C GLU A 64 14.95 1.80 -0.65
N LEU A 65 14.84 2.97 -0.02
CA LEU A 65 15.65 3.30 1.17
C LEU A 65 15.05 2.90 2.53
N ALA A 66 13.93 2.15 2.59
CA ALA A 66 13.14 2.07 3.84
C ALA A 66 12.84 0.69 4.42
N ILE A 67 13.33 -0.41 3.83
CA ILE A 67 12.91 -1.75 4.29
C ILE A 67 14.11 -2.68 4.26
N LYS A 68 14.88 -2.71 5.36
CA LYS A 68 15.61 -3.93 5.70
C LYS A 68 14.55 -5.03 5.80
N ARG A 69 14.50 -5.93 4.83
CA ARG A 69 13.60 -7.10 4.81
C ARG A 69 13.92 -7.94 6.04
N GLY A 70 13.19 -7.70 7.13
CA GLY A 70 13.15 -8.54 8.31
C GLY A 70 12.09 -9.63 8.13
N ASP A 71 12.52 -10.86 8.36
CA ASP A 71 11.82 -12.13 8.24
C ASP A 71 10.33 -12.12 8.61
N ARG A 72 9.50 -12.62 7.69
CA ARG A 72 8.10 -13.00 8.00
C ARG A 72 7.60 -14.18 7.17
N ALA A 73 8.49 -15.12 6.87
CA ALA A 73 8.20 -16.29 6.04
C ALA A 73 8.31 -17.62 6.80
N GLN A 74 8.01 -17.67 8.10
CA GLN A 74 7.98 -18.94 8.85
C GLN A 74 6.68 -19.25 9.61
N SER A 75 5.76 -18.29 9.84
CA SER A 75 4.64 -18.55 10.75
C SER A 75 3.32 -19.04 10.11
N PHE A 76 3.27 -19.34 8.81
CA PHE A 76 2.03 -19.79 8.15
C PHE A 76 2.05 -21.27 7.73
N GLY A 77 3.23 -21.87 7.57
CA GLY A 77 3.38 -23.28 7.17
C GLY A 77 3.10 -24.28 8.31
N GLU A 78 3.42 -23.91 9.54
CA GLU A 78 3.30 -24.81 10.71
C GLU A 78 1.83 -25.07 11.10
N MET A 79 0.95 -24.07 10.97
CA MET A 79 -0.48 -24.19 11.29
C MET A 79 -1.24 -25.12 10.33
N ALA A 80 -0.83 -25.16 9.06
CA ALA A 80 -1.42 -26.07 8.07
C ALA A 80 -1.01 -27.54 8.32
N HIS A 81 0.15 -27.77 8.94
CA HIS A 81 0.62 -29.11 9.29
C HIS A 81 -0.10 -29.67 10.53
N MET A 82 -0.37 -28.82 11.54
CA MET A 82 -1.13 -29.21 12.73
C MET A 82 -2.57 -29.64 12.41
N HIS A 83 -3.23 -28.94 11.48
CA HIS A 83 -4.61 -29.27 11.10
C HIS A 83 -4.72 -30.55 10.25
N ARG A 84 -3.59 -31.01 9.68
CA ARG A 84 -3.48 -32.28 8.95
C ARG A 84 -3.25 -33.45 9.92
N LEU A 85 -2.40 -33.27 10.93
CA LEU A 85 -2.11 -34.30 11.94
C LEU A 85 -3.29 -34.52 12.90
N TYR A 86 -3.96 -33.45 13.32
CA TYR A 86 -5.12 -33.56 14.22
C TYR A 86 -6.34 -34.22 13.54
N ARG A 87 -6.47 -34.11 12.21
CA ARG A 87 -7.53 -34.77 11.43
C ARG A 87 -7.28 -36.27 11.23
N SER A 88 -6.01 -36.71 11.21
CA SER A 88 -5.67 -38.14 11.10
C SER A 88 -5.78 -38.90 12.42
N GLU A 89 -5.65 -38.22 13.56
CA GLU A 89 -5.73 -38.86 14.89
C GLU A 89 -7.18 -39.11 15.35
N GLN A 90 -8.16 -38.35 14.84
CA GLN A 90 -9.58 -38.51 15.19
C GLN A 90 -10.36 -39.49 14.29
N SER A 91 -9.69 -40.17 13.36
CA SER A 91 -10.32 -41.13 12.43
C SER A 91 -9.85 -42.58 12.61
N LEU A 92 -9.24 -42.93 13.75
CA LEU A 92 -8.98 -44.32 14.09
C LEU A 92 -10.22 -44.91 14.78
N PRO A 93 -10.61 -46.17 14.48
CA PRO A 93 -11.86 -46.78 14.92
C PRO A 93 -11.95 -46.97 16.44
#